data_AF-A0A5K0UTP9-F1
#
_entry.id   AF-A0A5K0UTP9-F1
#
_cell.length_a   1.000
_cell.length_b   1.000
_cell.length_c   1.000
_cell.angle_alpha   90.00
_cell.angle_beta   90.00
_cell.angle_gamma   90.00
#
_symmetry.space_group_name_H-M   'P 1'
#
loop_
_entity.id
_entity.type
_entity.pdbx_description
1 polymer ?
#
loop_
_entity_poly.entity_id
_entity_poly.type
_entity_poly.pdbx_seq_one_letter_code
_entity_poly.pdbx_strand_id
1 'polypeptide(L)' 'VRSSVKKLCEFCRVVKRRGIVYVLCTANPKHKQRQGMSTFAFEGPLSL' A
#
# COMPACT_ATOMS: atom_id res chain seq x y z
N VAL A 1 -6.03 -7.85 -1.75
CA VAL A 1 -5.21 -6.72 -2.29
C VAL A 1 -6.17 -5.54 -2.54
N ARG A 2 -5.80 -4.29 -2.25
CA ARG A 2 -6.69 -3.10 -2.34
C ARG A 2 -6.05 -2.02 -3.23
N SER A 3 -6.83 -1.29 -4.03
CA SER A 3 -6.32 -0.17 -4.85
C SER A 3 -5.74 0.96 -3.99
N SER A 4 -6.46 1.31 -2.93
CA SER A 4 -6.04 2.31 -1.94
C SER A 4 -5.95 1.69 -0.56
N VAL A 5 -5.00 2.17 0.24
CA VAL A 5 -4.82 1.75 1.63
C VAL A 5 -4.99 2.96 2.55
N LYS A 6 -5.66 2.77 3.68
CA LYS A 6 -5.88 3.82 4.68
C LYS A 6 -5.77 3.29 6.10
N LYS A 7 -5.40 4.15 7.06
CA LYS A 7 -5.45 3.80 8.48
C LYS A 7 -6.91 3.65 8.92
N LEU A 8 -7.19 2.62 9.71
CA LEU A 8 -8.54 2.36 10.26
C LEU A 8 -8.61 2.67 11.76
N CYS A 9 -7.47 2.68 12.44
CA CYS A 9 -7.35 3.02 13.85
C CYS A 9 -5.98 3.67 14.13
N GLU A 10 -5.76 4.13 15.36
CA GLU A 10 -4.53 4.81 15.80
C GLU A 10 -3.30 3.89 15.77
N PHE A 11 -3.52 2.59 16.00
CA PHE A 11 -2.46 1.57 15.92
C PHE A 11 -2.07 1.17 14.48
N CYS A 12 -2.75 1.68 13.46
CA CYS A 12 -2.41 1.41 12.07
C CYS A 12 -1.17 2.20 11.64
N ARG A 13 -0.16 1.50 11.12
CA ARG A 13 1.08 2.06 10.60
C ARG A 13 1.22 1.74 9.11
N VAL A 14 1.58 2.75 8.34
CA VAL A 14 1.87 2.62 6.91
C VAL A 14 3.34 2.23 6.76
N VAL A 15 3.63 1.17 6.01
CA VAL A 15 4.99 0.68 5.79
C VAL A 15 5.19 0.33 4.32
N LYS A 16 6.27 0.81 3.71
CA LYS A 16 6.65 0.46 2.34
C LYS A 16 7.71 -0.65 2.37
N ARG A 17 7.42 -1.80 1.74
CA ARG A 17 8.34 -2.95 1.65
C ARG A 17 8.39 -3.43 0.21
N ARG A 18 9.59 -3.54 -0.37
CA ARG A 18 9.80 -3.98 -1.77
C ARG A 18 8.94 -3.17 -2.77
N GLY A 19 8.91 -1.85 -2.61
CA GLY A 19 8.11 -0.94 -3.44
C GLY A 19 6.60 -0.91 -3.15
N ILE A 20 6.06 -1.86 -2.37
CA ILE A 20 4.61 -1.98 -2.09
C ILE A 20 4.26 -1.32 -0.76
N VAL A 21 3.16 -0.57 -0.72
CA VAL A 21 2.63 0.04 0.51
C VAL A 21 1.72 -0.93 1.24
N TYR A 22 1.93 -1.07 2.54
CA TYR A 22 1.12 -1.85 3.46
C TYR A 22 0.57 -0.97 4.57
N VAL A 23 -0.59 -1.34 5.11
CA VAL A 23 -1.03 -0.89 6.43
C VAL A 23 -0.94 -2.11 7.35
N LEU A 24 -0.16 -2.00 8.41
CA LEU A 24 -0.07 -2.99 9.48
C LEU A 24 -0.75 -2.43 10.72
N CYS A 25 -1.31 -3.27 11.56
CA CYS A 25 -1.92 -2.86 12.83
C CYS A 25 -1.44 -3.80 13.93
N THR A 26 -0.93 -3.23 15.02
CA THR A 26 -0.43 -4.02 16.16
C THR A 26 -1.56 -4.55 17.04
N ALA A 27 -2.68 -3.81 17.13
CA ALA A 27 -3.81 -4.17 17.98
C ALA A 27 -4.82 -5.11 17.29
N ASN A 28 -5.04 -4.98 15.98
CA ASN A 28 -6.04 -5.77 15.25
C ASN A 28 -5.54 -6.23 13.87
N PRO A 29 -5.29 -7.54 13.67
CA PRO A 29 -4.76 -8.07 12.40
C PRO A 29 -5.72 -7.91 11.22
N LYS A 30 -7.04 -7.73 11.45
CA LYS A 30 -8.03 -7.50 10.37
C LYS A 30 -7.82 -6.19 9.62
N HIS A 31 -7.12 -5.22 10.21
CA HIS A 31 -6.81 -3.94 9.57
C HIS A 31 -5.63 -4.03 8.58
N LYS A 32 -4.98 -5.19 8.45
CA LYS A 32 -3.86 -5.38 7.54
C LYS A 32 -4.29 -5.16 6.09
N GLN A 33 -3.67 -4.20 5.41
CA GLN A 33 -3.94 -3.91 4.00
C GLN A 33 -2.66 -3.93 3.18
N ARG A 34 -2.80 -4.25 1.89
CA ARG A 34 -1.74 -4.21 0.88
C ARG A 34 -2.25 -3.41 -0.32
N GLN A 35 -1.52 -2.36 -0.70
CA GLN A 35 -1.80 -1.60 -1.91
C GLN A 35 -1.45 -2.49 -3.12
N GLY A 36 -2.39 -2.58 -4.06
CA GLY A 36 -2.19 -3.19 -5.37
C GLY A 36 -1.24 -2.36 -6.21
N MET A 37 -1.15 -2.68 -7.50
CA MET A 37 -0.31 -1.94 -8.44
C MET A 37 -0.75 -0.47 -8.48
N SER A 38 0.01 0.42 -7.86
CA SER A 38 0.11 1.79 -8.32
C SER A 38 0.94 1.71 -9.60
N THR A 39 0.28 1.64 -10.75
CA THR A 39 0.98 2.00 -11.98
C THR A 39 1.54 3.39 -11.74
N PHE A 40 2.87 3.54 -11.70
CA PHE A 40 3.45 4.86 -11.85
C PHE A 40 2.99 5.28 -13.24
N ALA A 41 1.99 6.15 -13.32
CA ALA A 41 1.43 6.60 -14.59
C ALA A 41 2.41 7.44 -15.43
N PHE A 42 3.72 7.35 -15.13
CA PHE A 42 4.77 8.16 -15.74
C PHE A 42 5.86 7.36 -16.48
N GLU A 43 5.83 6.03 -16.46
CA GLU A 43 6.54 5.26 -17.49
C GLU A 43 5.53 4.89 -18.58
N GLY A 44 5.22 5.88 -19.42
CA GLY A 44 4.92 5.58 -20.82
C GLY A 44 6.09 4.78 -21.41
N PRO A 45 5.88 4.00 -22.48
CA PRO A 45 6.94 3.19 -23.04
C PRO A 45 8.13 4.10 -23.40
N LEU A 46 9.23 3.98 -22.66
CA LEU A 46 10.52 4.49 -23.11
C LEU A 46 10.95 3.58 -24.27
N SER A 47 10.44 3.88 -25.45
CA SER A 47 10.95 3.41 -26.73
C SER A 47 10.99 4.61 -27.66
N LEU A 48 12.06 5.41 -27.53
CA LEU A 48 12.65 6.07 -28.70
C LEU A 48 13.39 4.99 -29.51
#